data_AF-A0A522ZQH6-F1
#
_entry.id   AF-A0A522ZQH6-F1
#
_cell.length_a   1.000
_cell.length_b   1.000
_cell.length_c   1.000
_cell.angle_alpha   90.00
_cell.angle_beta   90.00
_cell.angle_gamma   90.00
#
_symmetry.space_group_name_H-M   'P 1'
#
loop_
_entity.id
_entity.type
_entity.pdbx_description
1 polymer ?
#
loop_
_entity_poly.entity_id
_entity_poly.type
_entity_poly.pdbx_seq_one_letter_code
_entity_poly.pdbx_strand_id
1 'polypeptide(L)'
;MGKIDSQPILTGNKWEEVRRGGDKAIKKWIDDQMVGKSCLVVLVGTRTAERRWVQYEIKRAWEERLGVVGVRIHGLKNLRGLTSNRGDNPFAGFTLKSTALSKIVTLHDPFGFDSKSVYADINDRLEDLVEEAISIRDQF
;
A
#
# COMPACT_ATOMS: atom_id res chain seq x y z
N MET A 1 -4.41 15.27 -13.65
CA MET A 1 -5.40 14.84 -12.65
C MET A 1 -5.74 13.38 -12.92
N GLY A 2 -4.97 12.48 -12.30
CA GLY A 2 -5.32 11.07 -12.23
C GLY A 2 -6.61 10.92 -11.41
N LYS A 3 -7.55 10.11 -11.88
CA LYS A 3 -8.71 9.76 -11.07
C LYS A 3 -8.28 8.69 -10.06
N ILE A 4 -8.48 8.96 -8.77
CA ILE A 4 -8.50 7.89 -7.76
C ILE A 4 -9.79 7.12 -8.01
N ASP A 5 -9.74 6.11 -8.89
CA ASP A 5 -10.86 5.22 -9.11
C ASP A 5 -11.25 4.56 -7.80
N SER A 6 -12.54 4.57 -7.49
CA SER A 6 -13.11 3.83 -6.36
C SER A 6 -12.83 2.34 -6.56
N GLN A 7 -11.77 1.84 -5.91
CA GLN A 7 -11.49 0.43 -5.84
C GLN A 7 -12.67 -0.25 -5.14
N PRO A 8 -13.28 -1.30 -5.72
CA PRO A 8 -14.35 -2.01 -5.05
C PRO A 8 -13.83 -2.53 -3.70
N ILE A 9 -14.51 -2.19 -2.61
CA ILE A 9 -14.13 -2.61 -1.26
C ILE A 9 -14.15 -4.14 -1.23
N LEU A 10 -13.01 -4.73 -0.88
CA LEU A 10 -12.91 -6.17 -0.70
C LEU A 10 -13.74 -6.58 0.53
N THR A 11 -14.88 -7.23 0.28
CA THR A 11 -15.69 -7.82 1.34
C THR A 11 -15.04 -9.10 1.86
N GLY A 12 -15.23 -9.40 3.16
CA GLY A 12 -14.66 -10.59 3.78
C GLY A 12 -15.01 -11.89 3.07
N ASN A 13 -16.24 -12.00 2.55
CA ASN A 13 -16.70 -13.18 1.80
C ASN A 13 -15.88 -13.39 0.52
N LYS A 14 -15.64 -12.31 -0.25
CA LYS A 14 -14.89 -12.38 -1.50
C LYS A 14 -13.42 -12.74 -1.27
N TRP A 15 -12.84 -12.28 -0.15
CA TRP A 15 -11.50 -12.69 0.24
C TRP A 15 -11.40 -14.18 0.60
N GLU A 16 -12.36 -14.71 1.35
CA GLU A 16 -12.37 -16.13 1.71
C GLU A 16 -12.54 -17.04 0.48
N GLU A 17 -13.35 -16.64 -0.51
CA GLU A 17 -13.46 -17.35 -1.79
C GLU A 17 -12.13 -17.42 -2.54
N VAL A 18 -11.43 -16.29 -2.68
CA VAL A 18 -10.10 -16.22 -3.31
C VAL A 18 -9.10 -17.10 -2.55
N ARG A 19 -9.15 -17.05 -1.21
CA ARG A 19 -8.26 -17.82 -0.34
C ARG A 19 -8.44 -19.34 -0.49
N ARG A 20 -9.67 -19.81 -0.70
CA ARG A 20 -9.97 -21.24 -0.95
C ARG A 20 -9.35 -21.76 -2.24
N GLY A 21 -9.08 -20.89 -3.22
CA GLY A 21 -8.39 -21.24 -4.46
C GLY A 21 -6.88 -21.47 -4.31
N GLY A 22 -6.32 -21.27 -3.11
CA GLY A 22 -4.91 -21.47 -2.82
C GLY A 22 -3.98 -20.39 -3.41
N ASP A 23 -2.68 -20.60 -3.26
CA ASP A 23 -1.66 -19.58 -3.57
C ASP A 23 -1.72 -19.06 -5.02
N LYS A 24 -1.99 -19.95 -6.00
CA LYS A 24 -2.07 -19.56 -7.41
C LYS A 24 -3.26 -18.66 -7.68
N ALA A 25 -4.42 -18.94 -7.06
CA ALA A 25 -5.61 -18.11 -7.20
C ALA A 25 -5.41 -16.74 -6.56
N ILE A 26 -4.77 -16.68 -5.38
CA ILE A 26 -4.48 -15.41 -4.70
C ILE A 26 -3.52 -14.56 -5.53
N LYS A 27 -2.44 -15.14 -6.06
CA LYS A 27 -1.51 -14.42 -6.95
C LYS A 27 -2.22 -13.87 -8.18
N LYS A 28 -3.00 -14.71 -8.87
CA LYS A 28 -3.76 -14.27 -10.05
C LYS A 28 -4.73 -13.15 -9.69
N TRP A 29 -5.44 -13.28 -8.58
CA TRP A 29 -6.37 -12.26 -8.13
C TRP A 29 -5.67 -10.92 -7.84
N ILE A 30 -4.51 -10.95 -7.18
CA ILE A 30 -3.66 -9.76 -6.96
C ILE A 30 -3.23 -9.13 -8.29
N ASP A 31 -2.69 -9.94 -9.21
CA ASP A 31 -2.24 -9.48 -10.52
C ASP A 31 -3.41 -8.82 -11.29
N ASP A 32 -4.60 -9.41 -11.24
CA ASP A 32 -5.80 -8.89 -11.89
C ASP A 32 -6.26 -7.54 -11.27
N GLN A 33 -5.97 -7.27 -9.98
CA GLN A 33 -6.26 -5.96 -9.35
C GLN A 33 -5.30 -4.85 -9.81
N MET A 34 -4.14 -5.20 -10.36
CA MET A 34 -3.13 -4.22 -10.82
C MET A 34 -3.37 -3.76 -12.26
N VAL A 35 -4.16 -4.49 -13.04
CA VAL A 35 -4.43 -4.17 -14.44
C VAL A 35 -5.06 -2.78 -14.57
N GLY A 36 -4.44 -1.92 -15.39
CA GLY A 36 -4.90 -0.56 -15.64
C GLY A 36 -4.67 0.41 -14.48
N LYS A 37 -3.88 0.03 -13.47
CA LYS A 37 -3.47 0.92 -12.37
C LYS A 37 -2.07 1.48 -12.64
N SER A 38 -1.87 2.74 -12.27
CA SER A 38 -0.57 3.42 -12.37
C SER A 38 0.23 3.37 -11.07
N CYS A 39 -0.43 3.14 -9.94
CA CYS A 39 0.19 3.21 -8.62
C CYS A 39 -0.43 2.20 -7.64
N LEU A 40 0.41 1.60 -6.80
CA LEU A 40 0.04 0.83 -5.62
C LEU A 40 0.21 1.69 -4.36
N VAL A 41 -0.85 1.87 -3.58
CA VAL A 41 -0.82 2.50 -2.26
C VAL A 41 -0.92 1.42 -1.18
N VAL A 42 0.15 1.25 -0.40
CA VAL A 42 0.20 0.27 0.68
C VAL A 42 -0.21 0.92 1.99
N LEU A 43 -1.32 0.49 2.58
CA LEU A 43 -1.74 0.94 3.91
C LEU A 43 -0.97 0.17 4.99
N VAL A 44 -0.04 0.84 5.65
CA VAL A 44 0.92 0.26 6.59
C VAL A 44 0.40 0.34 8.03
N GLY A 45 -0.14 -0.78 8.51
CA GLY A 45 -0.43 -1.02 9.92
C GLY A 45 0.70 -1.80 10.60
N THR A 46 0.52 -2.10 11.90
CA THR A 46 1.55 -2.73 12.75
C THR A 46 2.17 -3.99 12.17
N ARG A 47 1.38 -4.82 11.46
CA ARG A 47 1.83 -6.13 10.95
C ARG A 47 1.94 -6.19 9.43
N THR A 48 1.77 -5.07 8.72
CA THR A 48 1.70 -5.07 7.25
C THR A 48 2.98 -5.60 6.61
N ALA A 49 4.15 -5.24 7.16
CA ALA A 49 5.46 -5.68 6.63
C ALA A 49 5.69 -7.20 6.68
N GLU A 50 5.02 -7.92 7.60
CA GLU A 50 5.15 -9.37 7.78
C GLU A 50 4.24 -10.18 6.83
N ARG A 51 3.28 -9.54 6.17
CA ARG A 51 2.26 -10.25 5.40
C ARG A 51 2.81 -10.67 4.03
N ARG A 52 2.93 -11.98 3.81
CA ARG A 52 3.42 -12.56 2.53
C ARG A 52 2.73 -12.01 1.28
N TRP A 53 1.42 -11.74 1.35
CA TRP A 53 0.65 -11.23 0.20
C TRP A 53 0.92 -9.75 -0.07
N VAL A 54 1.17 -8.95 0.98
CA VAL A 54 1.63 -7.57 0.84
C VAL A 54 3.01 -7.52 0.19
N GLN A 55 3.92 -8.42 0.61
CA GLN A 55 5.23 -8.53 -0.02
C GLN A 55 5.14 -8.93 -1.50
N TYR A 56 4.21 -9.84 -1.83
CA TYR A 56 3.93 -10.20 -3.23
C TYR A 56 3.37 -9.01 -4.02
N GLU A 57 2.41 -8.26 -3.46
CA GLU A 57 1.82 -7.08 -4.08
C GLU A 57 2.87 -6.02 -4.41
N ILE A 58 3.74 -5.69 -3.45
CA ILE A 58 4.82 -4.71 -3.63
C ILE A 58 5.78 -5.15 -4.74
N LYS A 59 6.22 -6.41 -4.71
CA LYS A 59 7.11 -6.94 -5.72
C LYS A 59 6.49 -6.87 -7.11
N ARG A 60 5.24 -7.34 -7.24
CA ARG A 60 4.52 -7.42 -8.50
C ARG A 60 4.24 -6.04 -9.08
N ALA A 61 3.79 -5.08 -8.26
CA ALA A 61 3.56 -3.71 -8.69
C ALA A 61 4.83 -3.08 -9.27
N TRP A 62 5.98 -3.31 -8.63
CA TRP A 62 7.25 -2.81 -9.13
C TRP A 62 7.66 -3.43 -10.48
N GLU A 63 7.48 -4.76 -10.62
CA GLU A 63 7.71 -5.51 -11.87
C GLU A 63 6.81 -5.02 -13.02
N GLU A 64 5.55 -4.72 -12.73
CA GLU A 64 4.55 -4.22 -13.68
C GLU A 64 4.68 -2.71 -13.98
N ARG A 65 5.76 -2.08 -13.52
CA ARG A 65 6.05 -0.66 -13.69
C ARG A 65 5.03 0.31 -13.08
N LEU A 66 4.38 -0.08 -11.99
CA LEU A 66 3.54 0.83 -11.21
C LEU A 66 4.38 1.67 -10.26
N GLY A 67 3.94 2.91 -10.00
CA GLY A 67 4.34 3.67 -8.83
C GLY A 67 4.02 2.88 -7.55
N VAL A 68 4.83 3.05 -6.51
CA VAL A 68 4.58 2.40 -5.22
C VAL A 68 4.78 3.43 -4.12
N VAL A 69 3.83 3.51 -3.20
CA VAL A 69 3.91 4.36 -2.01
C VAL A 69 3.32 3.65 -0.79
N GLY A 70 3.91 3.87 0.37
CA GLY A 70 3.36 3.42 1.66
C GLY A 70 2.77 4.58 2.45
N VAL A 71 1.64 4.35 3.09
CA VAL A 71 1.02 5.30 4.02
C VAL A 71 0.75 4.60 5.35
N ARG A 72 1.37 5.07 6.44
CA ARG A 72 1.09 4.53 7.76
C ARG A 72 -0.30 4.95 8.23
N ILE A 73 -1.05 4.00 8.80
CA ILE A 73 -2.43 4.23 9.26
C ILE A 73 -2.62 4.05 10.77
N HIS A 74 -1.53 3.91 11.51
CA HIS A 74 -1.55 3.54 12.93
C HIS A 74 -2.27 4.55 13.84
N GLY A 75 -2.32 5.83 13.46
CA GLY A 75 -3.05 6.88 14.17
C GLY A 75 -4.56 6.94 13.86
N LEU A 76 -5.06 6.14 12.92
CA LEU A 76 -6.49 6.05 12.62
C LEU A 76 -7.19 5.15 13.63
N LYS A 77 -8.34 5.60 14.16
CA LYS A 77 -9.18 4.79 15.03
C LYS A 77 -9.92 3.73 14.22
N ASN A 78 -9.92 2.50 14.72
CA ASN A 78 -10.78 1.44 14.22
C ASN A 78 -12.24 1.63 14.68
N LEU A 79 -13.12 0.70 14.29
CA LEU A 79 -14.55 0.73 14.66
C LEU A 79 -14.81 0.70 16.19
N ARG A 80 -13.81 0.32 16.99
CA ARG A 80 -13.89 0.32 18.46
C ARG A 80 -13.30 1.58 19.08
N GLY A 81 -12.91 2.57 18.27
CA GLY A 81 -12.31 3.82 18.71
C GLY A 81 -10.84 3.71 19.14
N LEU A 82 -10.16 2.61 18.81
CA LEU A 82 -8.77 2.34 19.21
C LEU A 82 -7.80 2.57 18.06
N THR A 83 -6.63 3.13 18.35
CA THR A 83 -5.48 3.23 17.44
C THR A 83 -4.54 2.03 17.62
N SER A 84 -3.52 1.92 16.76
CA SER A 84 -2.52 0.86 16.83
C SER A 84 -1.10 1.42 16.91
N ASN A 85 -0.14 0.54 17.17
CA ASN A 85 1.28 0.91 17.10
C ASN A 85 1.72 1.10 15.66
N ARG A 86 2.73 1.97 15.49
CA ARG A 86 3.43 2.18 14.21
C ARG A 86 3.96 0.86 13.65
N GLY A 87 3.77 0.64 12.35
CA GLY A 87 4.31 -0.52 11.64
C GLY A 87 5.68 -0.27 11.02
N ASP A 88 6.40 -1.36 10.82
CA ASP A 88 7.70 -1.39 10.14
C ASP A 88 7.57 -1.02 8.65
N ASN A 89 8.70 -0.64 8.04
CA ASN A 89 8.74 -0.31 6.62
C ASN A 89 8.62 -1.60 5.78
N PRO A 90 7.54 -1.80 5.01
CA PRO A 90 7.33 -3.01 4.24
C PRO A 90 8.31 -3.14 3.06
N PHE A 91 8.98 -2.05 2.66
CA PHE A 91 9.92 -2.01 1.54
C PHE A 91 11.35 -2.42 1.94
N ALA A 92 11.62 -2.59 3.24
CA ALA A 92 12.96 -2.86 3.75
C ALA A 92 13.56 -4.20 3.27
N GLY A 93 12.71 -5.17 2.93
CA GLY A 93 13.14 -6.50 2.47
C GLY A 93 13.48 -6.59 0.97
N PHE A 94 13.38 -5.49 0.21
CA PHE A 94 13.57 -5.52 -1.25
C PHE A 94 14.81 -4.72 -1.66
N THR A 95 15.62 -5.32 -2.54
CA THR A 95 16.82 -4.68 -3.11
C THR A 95 16.75 -4.74 -4.63
N LEU A 96 16.85 -3.57 -5.27
CA LEU A 96 16.93 -3.41 -6.72
C LEU A 96 18.38 -3.18 -7.11
N LYS A 97 18.98 -4.20 -7.75
CA LYS A 97 20.42 -4.23 -8.07
C LYS A 97 21.26 -4.02 -6.80
N SER A 98 21.54 -2.76 -6.45
CA SER A 98 22.35 -2.37 -5.29
C SER A 98 21.66 -1.33 -4.39
N THR A 99 20.41 -0.95 -4.69
CA THR A 99 19.66 0.05 -3.92
C THR A 99 18.46 -0.60 -3.24
N ALA A 100 18.34 -0.41 -1.93
CA ALA A 100 17.17 -0.87 -1.18
C ALA A 100 15.92 -0.09 -1.60
N LEU A 101 14.80 -0.78 -1.82
CA LEU A 101 13.54 -0.16 -2.23
C LEU A 101 13.05 0.83 -1.17
N SER A 102 13.34 0.59 0.11
CA SER A 102 13.06 1.52 1.20
C SER A 102 13.77 2.88 1.12
N LYS A 103 14.79 3.01 0.27
CA LYS A 103 15.45 4.30 -0.03
C LYS A 103 14.86 5.01 -1.25
N ILE A 104 14.06 4.30 -2.04
CA ILE A 104 13.48 4.79 -3.30
C ILE A 104 12.01 5.14 -3.08
N VAL A 105 11.27 4.25 -2.42
CA VAL A 105 9.82 4.37 -2.21
C VAL A 105 9.53 5.18 -0.96
N THR A 106 8.67 6.19 -1.12
CA THR A 106 8.17 7.01 -0.03
C THR A 106 7.29 6.19 0.91
N LEU A 107 7.56 6.31 2.22
CA LEU A 107 6.71 5.79 3.30
C LEU A 107 6.25 6.96 4.15
N HIS A 108 5.05 7.46 3.85
CA HIS A 108 4.44 8.56 4.57
C HIS A 108 4.08 8.16 6.00
N ASP A 109 4.48 8.99 6.95
CA ASP A 109 4.17 8.85 8.37
C ASP A 109 3.33 10.06 8.78
N PRO A 110 2.01 9.89 8.94
CA PRO A 110 1.12 11.03 9.07
C PRO A 110 1.28 11.71 10.43
N PHE A 111 1.13 13.03 10.43
CA PHE A 111 1.20 13.85 11.65
C PHE A 111 -0.21 14.15 12.19
N GLY A 112 -0.39 14.03 13.51
CA GLY A 112 -1.65 14.38 14.16
C GLY A 112 -1.72 13.92 15.62
N PHE A 113 -2.50 14.63 16.42
CA PHE A 113 -2.73 14.31 17.84
C PHE A 113 -3.93 13.38 18.05
N ASP A 114 -4.79 13.27 17.04
CA ASP A 114 -5.98 12.43 17.07
C ASP A 114 -6.25 11.81 15.69
N SER A 115 -7.20 10.88 15.64
CA SER A 115 -7.53 10.20 14.38
C SER A 115 -8.11 11.13 13.32
N LYS A 116 -8.64 12.31 13.67
CA LYS A 116 -9.19 13.26 12.70
C LYS A 116 -8.07 14.02 12.01
N SER A 117 -7.10 14.51 12.78
CA SER A 117 -5.89 15.17 12.25
C SER A 117 -5.02 14.21 11.44
N VAL A 118 -4.85 12.96 11.89
CA VAL A 118 -4.16 11.93 11.10
C VAL A 118 -4.87 11.65 9.78
N TYR A 119 -6.21 11.57 9.79
CA TYR A 119 -6.97 11.40 8.54
C TYR A 119 -6.82 12.60 7.61
N ALA A 120 -6.90 13.83 8.14
CA ALA A 120 -6.73 15.04 7.36
C ALA A 120 -5.36 15.09 6.68
N ASP A 121 -4.28 14.80 7.43
CA ASP A 121 -2.93 14.75 6.88
C ASP A 121 -2.79 13.71 5.75
N ILE A 122 -3.33 12.49 5.94
CA ILE A 122 -3.34 11.48 4.88
C ILE A 122 -4.13 11.98 3.67
N ASN A 123 -5.34 12.50 3.88
CA ASN A 123 -6.23 12.96 2.82
C ASN A 123 -5.60 14.07 1.99
N ASP A 124 -5.00 15.05 2.64
CA ASP A 124 -4.43 16.24 1.99
C ASP A 124 -3.14 15.90 1.22
N ARG A 125 -2.43 14.83 1.60
CA ARG A 125 -1.16 14.42 0.98
C ARG A 125 -1.31 13.28 -0.02
N LEU A 126 -2.44 12.57 -0.04
CA LEU A 126 -2.55 11.31 -0.79
C LEU A 126 -2.35 11.49 -2.30
N GLU A 127 -2.89 12.54 -2.90
CA GLU A 127 -2.75 12.81 -4.33
C GLU A 127 -1.28 13.09 -4.69
N ASP A 128 -0.63 14.00 -3.94
CA ASP A 128 0.79 14.32 -4.11
C ASP A 128 1.69 13.08 -3.97
N LEU A 129 1.42 12.24 -2.96
CA LEU A 129 2.16 11.01 -2.71
C LEU A 129 2.05 10.01 -3.88
N VAL A 130 0.89 9.95 -4.52
CA VAL A 130 0.67 9.09 -5.69
C VAL A 130 1.41 9.63 -6.91
N GLU A 131 1.31 10.92 -7.19
CA GLU A 131 2.00 11.57 -8.33
C GLU A 131 3.52 11.51 -8.15
N GLU A 132 4.02 11.69 -6.92
CA GLU A 132 5.43 11.50 -6.57
C GLU A 132 5.87 10.05 -6.83
N ALA A 133 5.09 9.07 -6.40
CA ALA A 133 5.41 7.65 -6.59
C ALA A 133 5.46 7.24 -8.07
N ILE A 134 4.57 7.78 -8.90
CA ILE A 134 4.59 7.59 -10.35
C ILE A 134 5.84 8.24 -10.94
N SER A 135 6.14 9.49 -10.54
CA SER A 135 7.32 10.23 -11.01
C SER A 135 8.64 9.56 -10.62
N ILE A 136 8.72 8.98 -9.42
CA ILE A 136 9.86 8.16 -8.99
C ILE A 136 9.96 6.94 -9.91
N ARG A 137 8.85 6.27 -10.20
CA ARG A 137 8.87 5.04 -11.00
C ARG A 137 9.37 5.27 -12.42
N ASP A 138 9.07 6.42 -13.02
CA ASP A 138 9.53 6.78 -14.37
C ASP A 138 11.06 6.92 -14.49
N GLN A 139 11.77 7.07 -13.36
CA GLN A 139 13.22 7.16 -13.31
C GLN A 139 13.93 5.78 -13.29
N PHE A 140 13.17 4.68 -13.19
CA PHE A 140 13.68 3.30 -13.07
C PHE A 140 13.18 2.37 -14.18
#